data_AF-A0A9D9CVV7-F1
#
_entry.id   AF-A0A9D9CVV7-F1
#
_cell.length_a   1.000
_cell.length_b   1.000
_cell.length_c   1.000
_cell.angle_alpha   90.00
_cell.angle_beta   90.00
_cell.angle_gamma   90.00
#
_symmetry.space_group_name_H-M   'P 1'
#
loop_
_entity.id
_entity.type
_entity.pdbx_description
1 polymer ?
#
loop_
_entity_poly.entity_id
_entity_poly.type
_entity_poly.pdbx_seq_one_letter_code
_entity_poly.pdbx_strand_id
1 'polypeptide(L)'
;YGHEDTQFGADLQNAGYKVLKINNPVYHDNGDTSEQFVNKTRVAIDNLVEHRDLLLPTSRLLQLYEKLRALPIGWLMKIPFKKFRQRMEKNLMGDSPSLLIYNIYRLSYLYFKFEEYER
;
A
#
# COMPACT_ATOMS: atom_id res chain seq x y z
N TYR A 1 18.73 8.69 -10.53
CA TYR A 1 17.53 8.64 -9.66
C TYR A 1 17.76 9.66 -8.56
N GLY A 2 17.17 10.86 -8.63
CA GLY A 2 17.41 11.86 -7.59
C GLY A 2 17.54 13.31 -8.07
N HIS A 3 16.56 13.84 -8.78
CA HIS A 3 16.50 15.30 -8.98
C HIS A 3 15.13 15.93 -8.70
N GLU A 4 14.04 15.16 -8.63
CA GLU A 4 12.71 15.73 -8.35
C GLU A 4 12.37 15.76 -6.85
N ASP A 5 12.86 14.80 -6.04
CA ASP A 5 12.63 14.76 -4.59
C ASP A 5 13.33 15.91 -3.82
N THR A 6 14.39 16.50 -4.41
CA THR A 6 15.14 17.62 -3.80
C THR A 6 14.40 18.95 -3.96
N GLN A 7 13.66 19.14 -5.06
CA GLN A 7 12.97 20.39 -5.36
C GLN A 7 11.77 20.59 -4.42
N PHE A 8 11.02 19.50 -4.15
CA PHE A 8 9.84 19.56 -3.27
C PHE A 8 10.18 19.89 -1.81
N GLY A 9 11.39 19.53 -1.35
CA GLY A 9 11.87 19.89 -0.01
C GLY A 9 12.23 21.37 0.14
N ALA A 10 12.65 22.04 -0.95
CA ALA A 10 13.04 23.44 -0.94
C ALA A 10 11.83 24.39 -0.96
N ASP A 11 10.78 24.03 -1.71
CA ASP A 11 9.58 24.88 -1.85
C ASP A 11 8.76 24.95 -0.56
N LEU A 12 8.80 23.90 0.27
CA LEU A 12 8.11 23.84 1.57
C LEU A 12 8.79 24.70 2.67
N GLN A 13 10.07 25.06 2.52
CA GLN A 13 10.78 25.89 3.51
C GLN A 13 10.50 27.40 3.33
N ASN A 14 10.20 27.84 2.10
CA ASN A 14 9.98 29.26 1.79
C ASN A 14 8.58 29.78 2.14
N ALA A 15 7.62 28.91 2.49
CA ALA A 15 6.23 29.29 2.75
C ALA A 15 5.91 29.59 4.24
N GLY A 16 6.88 29.55 5.15
CA GLY A 16 6.69 29.95 6.56
C GLY A 16 5.80 29.01 7.40
N TYR A 17 5.29 27.92 6.83
CA TYR A 17 4.55 26.91 7.57
C TYR A 17 5.51 25.92 8.21
N LYS A 18 5.35 25.73 9.53
CA LYS A 18 6.13 24.80 10.34
C LYS A 18 5.74 23.37 9.95
N VAL A 19 6.30 22.87 8.87
CA VAL A 19 6.22 21.46 8.47
C VAL A 19 6.96 20.68 9.54
N LEU A 20 6.21 20.16 10.50
CA LEU A 20 6.72 19.23 11.48
C LEU A 20 6.92 17.91 10.73
N LYS A 21 8.08 17.79 10.10
CA LYS A 21 8.61 16.55 9.55
C LYS A 21 8.75 15.63 10.75
N ILE A 22 7.75 14.79 11.01
CA ILE A 22 7.91 13.68 11.95
C ILE A 22 8.94 12.77 11.27
N ASN A 23 10.20 13.05 11.56
CA ASN A 23 11.30 12.13 11.39
C ASN A 23 10.95 10.93 12.27
N ASN A 24 10.24 9.97 11.71
CA ASN A 24 10.28 8.60 12.17
C ASN A 24 11.27 7.87 11.27
N PRO A 25 12.60 8.05 11.45
CA PRO A 25 13.55 7.15 10.85
C PRO A 25 13.36 5.82 11.58
N VAL A 26 12.45 5.00 11.08
CA VAL A 26 12.31 3.64 11.57
C VAL A 26 13.55 2.91 11.09
N TYR A 27 14.57 2.91 11.95
CA TYR A 27 15.54 1.84 12.07
C TYR A 27 14.75 0.53 12.02
N HIS A 28 14.76 -0.15 10.86
CA HIS A 28 14.28 -1.52 10.80
C HIS A 28 15.42 -2.37 11.37
N ASP A 29 15.29 -2.70 12.64
CA ASP A 29 15.91 -3.91 13.14
C ASP A 29 15.36 -5.06 12.28
N ASN A 30 16.24 -5.88 11.70
CA ASN A 30 15.89 -6.93 10.72
C ASN A 30 15.13 -8.12 11.37
N GLY A 31 14.39 -7.88 12.45
CA GLY A 31 13.73 -8.90 13.29
C GLY A 31 12.24 -9.10 13.03
N ASP A 32 11.63 -8.37 12.08
CA ASP A 32 10.25 -8.65 11.70
C ASP A 32 10.17 -10.01 10.98
N THR A 33 9.39 -10.94 11.54
CA THR A 33 9.12 -12.20 10.85
C THR A 33 8.31 -11.95 9.57
N SER A 34 8.43 -12.83 8.59
CA SER A 34 7.67 -12.70 7.34
C SER A 34 6.15 -12.68 7.59
N GLU A 35 5.69 -13.32 8.66
CA GLU A 35 4.30 -13.24 9.13
C GLU A 35 3.93 -11.83 9.60
N GLN A 36 4.77 -11.21 10.45
CA GLN A 36 4.57 -9.83 10.91
C GLN A 36 4.57 -8.86 9.73
N PHE A 37 5.42 -9.06 8.73
CA PHE A 37 5.42 -8.26 7.50
C PHE A 37 4.09 -8.34 6.74
N VAL A 38 3.56 -9.56 6.53
CA VAL A 38 2.27 -9.76 5.87
C VAL A 38 1.14 -9.14 6.68
N ASN A 39 1.17 -9.27 8.01
CA ASN A 39 0.17 -8.69 8.90
C ASN A 39 0.20 -7.14 8.87
N LYS A 40 1.38 -6.53 9.01
CA LYS A 40 1.56 -5.07 8.88
C LYS A 40 1.08 -4.57 7.53
N THR A 41 1.32 -5.34 6.46
CA THR A 41 0.80 -5.02 5.13
C THR A 41 -0.73 -5.00 5.09
N ARG A 42 -1.42 -5.94 5.75
CA ARG A 42 -2.89 -5.94 5.83
C ARG A 42 -3.40 -4.74 6.62
N VAL A 43 -2.85 -4.50 7.81
CA VAL A 43 -3.23 -3.36 8.65
C VAL A 43 -3.03 -2.03 7.91
N ALA A 44 -1.92 -1.87 7.20
CA ALA A 44 -1.68 -0.68 6.40
C ALA A 44 -2.72 -0.49 5.28
N ILE A 45 -3.19 -1.58 4.66
CA ILE A 45 -4.25 -1.54 3.64
C ILE A 45 -5.61 -1.26 4.27
N ASP A 46 -5.91 -1.83 5.42
CA ASP A 46 -7.15 -1.56 6.15
C ASP A 46 -7.24 -0.08 6.51
N ASN A 47 -6.14 0.52 7.01
CA ASN A 47 -6.04 1.96 7.28
C ASN A 47 -6.20 2.81 6.00
N LEU A 48 -5.69 2.33 4.85
CA LEU A 48 -5.88 3.02 3.57
C LEU A 48 -7.34 3.04 3.13
N VAL A 49 -8.09 1.97 3.42
CA VAL A 49 -9.53 1.90 3.12
C VAL A 49 -10.31 2.82 4.03
N GLU A 50 -10.04 2.77 5.35
CA GLU A 50 -10.73 3.60 6.36
C GLU A 50 -10.52 5.09 6.13
N HIS A 51 -9.30 5.50 5.77
CA HIS A 51 -8.94 6.91 5.54
C HIS A 51 -8.77 7.25 4.05
N ARG A 52 -9.54 6.58 3.17
CA ARG A 52 -9.37 6.71 1.72
C ARG A 52 -9.36 8.14 1.21
N ASP A 53 -10.29 8.99 1.66
CA ASP A 53 -10.44 10.35 1.12
C ASP A 53 -9.26 11.25 1.52
N LEU A 54 -8.71 11.05 2.72
CA LEU A 54 -7.53 11.75 3.21
C LEU A 54 -6.25 11.28 2.51
N LEU A 55 -6.15 9.97 2.23
CA LEU A 55 -4.93 9.34 1.73
C LEU A 55 -4.88 9.18 0.20
N LEU A 56 -6.00 9.37 -0.50
CA LEU A 56 -6.06 9.26 -1.96
C LEU A 56 -5.05 10.18 -2.69
N PRO A 57 -4.83 11.45 -2.28
CA PRO A 57 -3.88 12.32 -2.97
C PRO A 57 -2.42 11.87 -2.82
N THR A 58 -2.10 11.11 -1.76
CA THR A 58 -0.72 10.74 -1.41
C THR A 58 -0.40 9.27 -1.66
N SER A 59 -1.41 8.40 -1.71
CA SER A 59 -1.24 6.96 -1.88
C SER A 59 -1.33 6.54 -3.35
N ARG A 60 -0.18 6.18 -3.93
CA ARG A 60 -0.11 5.59 -5.28
C ARG A 60 -0.98 4.35 -5.44
N LEU A 61 -1.15 3.55 -4.37
CA LEU A 61 -1.97 2.34 -4.40
C LEU A 61 -3.46 2.68 -4.53
N LEU A 62 -3.95 3.69 -3.79
CA LEU A 62 -5.33 4.17 -3.90
C LEU A 62 -5.59 4.83 -5.27
N GLN A 63 -4.64 5.63 -5.76
CA GLN A 63 -4.74 6.22 -7.11
C GLN A 63 -4.81 5.15 -8.20
N LEU A 64 -4.04 4.07 -8.07
CA LEU A 64 -4.11 2.93 -8.98
C LEU A 64 -5.47 2.22 -8.88
N TYR A 65 -5.97 2.01 -7.66
CA TYR A 65 -7.30 1.44 -7.44
C TYR A 65 -8.39 2.27 -8.13
N GLU A 66 -8.42 3.60 -7.96
CA GLU A 66 -9.42 4.47 -8.60
C GLU A 66 -9.35 4.39 -10.13
N LYS A 67 -8.14 4.43 -10.70
CA LYS A 67 -7.93 4.28 -12.15
C LYS A 67 -8.45 2.94 -12.67
N LEU A 68 -8.18 1.85 -11.95
CA LEU A 68 -8.58 0.51 -12.34
C LEU A 68 -10.05 0.21 -12.02
N ARG A 69 -10.65 0.87 -11.03
CA ARG A 69 -12.08 0.77 -10.68
C ARG A 69 -12.95 1.32 -11.81
N ALA A 70 -12.50 2.35 -12.51
CA ALA A 70 -13.18 2.90 -13.68
C ALA A 70 -13.27 1.90 -14.86
N LEU A 71 -12.48 0.82 -14.84
CA LEU A 71 -12.53 -0.21 -15.87
C LEU A 71 -13.65 -1.24 -15.56
N PRO A 72 -14.35 -1.75 -16.58
CA PRO A 72 -15.42 -2.75 -16.39
C PRO A 72 -14.94 -4.08 -15.78
N ILE A 73 -13.63 -4.31 -15.77
CA ILE A 73 -12.96 -5.48 -15.21
C ILE A 73 -12.35 -5.24 -13.83
N GLY A 74 -12.49 -4.04 -13.24
CA GLY A 74 -11.91 -3.71 -11.94
C GLY A 74 -12.34 -4.68 -10.84
N TRP A 75 -13.58 -5.17 -10.88
CA TRP A 75 -14.10 -6.14 -9.93
C TRP A 75 -13.37 -7.50 -9.94
N LEU A 76 -12.70 -7.87 -11.05
CA LEU A 76 -11.92 -9.10 -11.14
C LEU A 76 -10.64 -9.04 -10.30
N MET A 77 -10.16 -7.84 -9.96
CA MET A 77 -8.91 -7.65 -9.23
C MET A 77 -8.95 -8.20 -7.79
N LYS A 78 -10.13 -8.51 -7.23
CA LYS A 78 -10.26 -9.20 -5.93
C LYS A 78 -10.07 -10.72 -6.00
N ILE A 79 -10.18 -11.32 -7.19
CA ILE A 79 -10.13 -12.77 -7.38
C ILE A 79 -8.80 -13.37 -6.92
N PRO A 80 -7.63 -12.77 -7.22
CA PRO A 80 -6.35 -13.31 -6.75
C PRO A 80 -6.32 -13.48 -5.23
N PHE A 81 -6.79 -12.48 -4.49
CA PHE A 81 -6.89 -12.57 -3.03
C PHE A 81 -7.86 -13.69 -2.62
N LYS A 82 -9.10 -13.68 -3.11
CA LYS A 82 -10.11 -14.69 -2.70
C LYS A 82 -9.67 -16.13 -2.97
N LYS A 83 -9.02 -16.41 -4.11
CA LYS A 83 -8.68 -17.79 -4.54
C LYS A 83 -7.27 -18.23 -4.18
N PHE A 84 -6.30 -17.31 -4.17
CA PHE A 84 -4.88 -17.65 -4.04
C PHE A 84 -4.20 -17.07 -2.81
N ARG A 85 -4.96 -16.51 -1.85
CA ARG A 85 -4.46 -15.98 -0.57
C ARG A 85 -3.37 -16.85 0.05
N GLN A 86 -3.66 -18.12 0.31
CA GLN A 86 -2.72 -19.03 0.99
C GLN A 86 -1.43 -19.25 0.17
N ARG A 87 -1.52 -19.31 -1.15
CA ARG A 87 -0.34 -19.47 -2.02
C ARG A 87 0.51 -18.20 -2.06
N MET A 88 -0.13 -17.04 -2.10
CA MET A 88 0.56 -15.75 -2.04
C MET A 88 1.24 -15.58 -0.69
N GLU A 89 0.54 -15.85 0.41
CA GLU A 89 1.10 -15.77 1.77
C GLU A 89 2.24 -16.74 1.98
N LYS A 90 2.12 -17.98 1.50
CA LYS A 90 3.23 -18.95 1.55
C LYS A 90 4.45 -18.48 0.76
N ASN A 91 4.27 -17.80 -0.38
CA ASN A 91 5.40 -17.21 -1.10
C ASN A 91 6.01 -16.03 -0.35
N LEU A 92 5.16 -15.14 0.21
CA LEU A 92 5.61 -13.98 0.98
C LEU A 92 6.28 -14.35 2.32
N MET A 93 5.92 -15.50 2.88
CA MET A 93 6.50 -16.04 4.11
C MET A 93 7.66 -17.02 3.88
N GLY A 94 7.92 -17.40 2.62
CA GLY A 94 8.97 -18.35 2.28
C GLY A 94 10.34 -17.70 2.04
N ASP A 95 11.33 -18.52 1.71
CA ASP A 95 12.73 -18.09 1.54
C ASP A 95 13.01 -17.26 0.28
N SER A 96 12.03 -17.11 -0.62
CA SER A 96 12.16 -16.35 -1.87
C SER A 96 10.87 -15.61 -2.22
N PRO A 97 10.55 -14.52 -1.50
CA PRO A 97 9.34 -13.73 -1.73
C PRO A 97 9.43 -12.98 -3.06
N SER A 98 8.37 -13.06 -3.87
CA SER A 98 8.29 -12.33 -5.13
C SER A 98 7.64 -10.96 -4.95
N LEU A 99 8.33 -9.91 -5.39
CA LEU A 99 7.79 -8.53 -5.41
C LEU A 99 6.53 -8.42 -6.28
N LEU A 100 6.43 -9.21 -7.34
CA LEU A 100 5.24 -9.24 -8.19
C LEU A 100 4.05 -9.83 -7.44
N ILE A 101 4.26 -10.96 -6.73
CA ILE A 101 3.23 -11.56 -5.88
C ILE A 101 2.81 -10.60 -4.76
N TYR A 102 3.77 -9.89 -4.17
CA TYR A 102 3.49 -8.87 -3.16
C TYR A 102 2.59 -7.73 -3.69
N ASN A 103 2.90 -7.18 -4.86
CA ASN A 103 2.10 -6.12 -5.46
C ASN A 103 0.69 -6.61 -5.82
N ILE A 104 0.56 -7.81 -6.38
CA ILE A 104 -0.73 -8.44 -6.66
C ILE A 104 -1.51 -8.66 -5.36
N TYR A 105 -0.85 -9.17 -4.32
CA TYR A 105 -1.46 -9.40 -3.01
C TYR A 105 -2.04 -8.10 -2.44
N ARG A 106 -1.26 -7.01 -2.43
CA ARG A 106 -1.70 -5.70 -1.92
C ARG A 106 -2.88 -5.14 -2.70
N LEU A 107 -2.79 -5.14 -4.03
CA LEU A 107 -3.85 -4.61 -4.88
C LEU A 107 -5.12 -5.44 -4.74
N SER A 108 -5.01 -6.77 -4.81
CA SER A 108 -6.17 -7.65 -4.70
C SER A 108 -6.81 -7.66 -3.31
N TYR A 109 -6.01 -7.51 -2.24
CA TYR A 109 -6.52 -7.32 -0.88
C TYR A 109 -7.24 -5.98 -0.74
N LEU A 110 -6.70 -4.90 -1.30
CA LEU A 110 -7.35 -3.59 -1.31
C LEU A 110 -8.74 -3.65 -2.00
N TYR A 111 -8.82 -4.29 -3.17
CA TYR A 111 -10.09 -4.51 -3.86
C TYR A 111 -11.09 -5.36 -3.06
N PHE A 112 -10.59 -6.37 -2.36
CA PHE A 112 -11.41 -7.19 -1.47
C PHE A 112 -11.98 -6.38 -0.30
N LYS A 113 -11.15 -5.53 0.34
CA LYS A 113 -11.57 -4.71 1.48
C LYS A 113 -12.53 -3.60 1.10
N PHE A 114 -12.35 -2.94 -0.05
CA PHE A 114 -13.33 -1.94 -0.51
C PHE A 114 -14.70 -2.56 -0.80
N GLU A 115 -14.76 -3.78 -1.36
CA GLU A 115 -16.04 -4.49 -1.53
C GLU A 115 -16.71 -4.80 -0.18
N GLU A 116 -15.94 -5.11 0.85
CA GLU A 116 -16.45 -5.36 2.20
C GLU A 116 -16.93 -4.07 2.88
N TYR A 117 -16.23 -2.95 2.67
CA TYR A 117 -16.56 -1.64 3.25
C TYR A 117 -17.78 -0.97 2.60
N GLU A 118 -18.02 -1.20 1.31
CA GLU A 118 -19.16 -0.64 0.57
C GLU A 118 -20.47 -1.46 0.73
N ARG A 119 -20.46 -2.55 1.51
CA ARG A 119 -21.63 -3.38 1.85
C ARG A 119 -22.24 -2.98 3.18
#